data_AF-A0A4S8LRY2-F1
#
_entry.id   AF-A0A4S8LRY2-F1
#
_cell.length_a   1.000
_cell.length_b   1.000
_cell.length_c   1.000
_cell.angle_alpha   90.00
_cell.angle_beta   90.00
_cell.angle_gamma   90.00
#
_symmetry.space_group_name_H-M   'P 1'
#
loop_
_entity.id
_entity.type
_entity.pdbx_description
1 polymer ?
#
loop_
_entity_poly.entity_id
_entity_poly.type
_entity_poly.pdbx_seq_one_letter_code
_entity_poly.pdbx_strand_id
1 'polypeptide(L)'
;DGHNSHTTYQFCNFAEKHKIIILCLPPHTTHRLQPCDVAAFGPLSSAWKKLVNELTMRGESVRKNNFIKHYSYARAKALTAETIKAAFRKTGIHPLDPN
;
A
#
# COMPACT_ATOMS: atom_id res chain seq x y z
N ASP A 1 7.48 -2.53 8.11
CA ASP A 1 6.78 -3.47 9.01
C ASP A 1 7.71 -4.40 9.81
N GLY A 2 9.04 -4.41 9.58
CA GLY A 2 9.98 -5.21 10.38
C GLY A 2 9.94 -6.71 10.07
N HIS A 3 9.33 -7.12 8.96
CA HIS A 3 9.27 -8.53 8.59
C HIS A 3 10.66 -9.09 8.22
N ASN A 4 11.02 -10.28 8.72
CA ASN A 4 12.36 -10.87 8.58
C ASN A 4 12.82 -11.06 7.12
N SER A 5 11.89 -11.20 6.17
CA SER A 5 12.23 -11.26 4.74
C SER A 5 12.83 -9.95 4.21
N HIS A 6 12.55 -8.81 4.85
CA HIS A 6 13.03 -7.49 4.45
C HIS A 6 14.46 -7.18 4.92
N THR A 7 15.08 -8.05 5.71
CA THR A 7 16.41 -7.83 6.31
C THR A 7 17.39 -8.96 6.00
N THR A 8 17.07 -9.83 5.04
CA THR A 8 17.99 -10.87 4.58
C THR A 8 19.24 -10.25 3.93
N TYR A 9 20.39 -10.91 4.08
CA TYR A 9 21.63 -10.47 3.43
C TYR A 9 21.46 -10.31 1.92
N GLN A 10 20.77 -11.26 1.26
CA GLN A 10 20.53 -11.22 -0.18
C GLN A 10 19.73 -9.98 -0.59
N PHE A 11 18.72 -9.61 0.19
CA PHE A 11 17.93 -8.39 -0.05
C PHE A 11 18.77 -7.12 0.15
N CYS A 12 19.51 -7.02 1.24
CA CYS A 12 20.35 -5.84 1.53
C CYS A 12 21.46 -5.67 0.48
N ASN A 13 22.13 -6.75 0.10
CA ASN A 13 23.17 -6.75 -0.94
C ASN A 13 22.59 -6.35 -2.31
N PHE A 14 21.37 -6.78 -2.63
CA PHE A 14 20.68 -6.33 -3.84
C PHE A 14 20.38 -4.83 -3.78
N ALA A 15 19.79 -4.34 -2.68
CA ALA A 15 19.47 -2.93 -2.52
C ALA A 15 20.72 -2.04 -2.63
N GLU A 16 21.83 -2.43 -1.99
CA GLU A 16 23.10 -1.72 -2.05
C GLU A 16 23.65 -1.63 -3.49
N LYS A 17 23.73 -2.77 -4.20
CA LYS A 17 24.18 -2.81 -5.61
C LYS A 17 23.34 -1.92 -6.53
N HIS A 18 22.06 -1.76 -6.22
CA HIS A 18 21.11 -0.95 -6.99
C HIS A 18 20.90 0.46 -6.43
N LYS A 19 21.69 0.90 -5.43
CA LYS A 19 21.59 2.23 -4.80
C LYS A 19 20.20 2.53 -4.24
N ILE A 20 19.51 1.52 -3.72
CA ILE A 20 18.20 1.64 -3.08
C ILE A 20 18.40 1.86 -1.58
N ILE A 21 17.90 2.97 -1.05
CA ILE A 21 17.91 3.25 0.38
C ILE A 21 16.75 2.49 1.04
N ILE A 22 17.08 1.59 1.96
CA ILE A 22 16.07 0.87 2.76
C ILE A 22 15.73 1.71 3.99
N LEU A 23 14.45 2.02 4.17
CA LEU A 23 13.95 2.70 5.36
C LEU A 23 13.38 1.67 6.34
N CYS A 24 14.11 1.44 7.44
CA CYS A 24 13.66 0.58 8.54
C CYS A 24 12.86 1.41 9.54
N LEU A 25 11.56 1.15 9.65
CA LEU A 25 10.72 1.79 10.67
C LEU A 25 11.02 1.20 12.07
N PRO A 26 10.94 2.00 13.14
CA PRO A 26 11.04 1.48 14.50
C PRO A 26 10.00 0.37 14.75
N PRO A 27 10.29 -0.61 15.63
CA PRO A 27 9.36 -1.69 15.94
C PRO A 27 7.97 -1.19 16.33
N HIS A 28 6.92 -1.90 15.90
CA HIS A 28 5.52 -1.60 16.20
C HIS A 28 4.99 -0.23 15.73
N THR A 29 5.70 0.50 14.87
CA THR A 29 5.27 1.82 14.37
C THR A 29 4.59 1.81 13.01
N THR A 30 4.33 0.65 12.41
CA THR A 30 3.67 0.52 11.10
C THR A 30 2.37 1.32 11.02
N HIS A 31 1.55 1.25 12.06
CA HIS A 31 0.26 1.97 12.16
C HIS A 31 0.38 3.50 12.25
N ARG A 32 1.59 4.05 12.38
CA ARG A 32 1.87 5.49 12.47
C ARG A 32 2.72 5.99 11.31
N LEU A 33 3.77 5.24 10.96
CA LEU A 33 4.80 5.68 10.03
C LEU A 33 4.70 5.04 8.64
N GLN A 34 3.96 3.94 8.46
CA GLN A 34 3.86 3.28 7.15
C GLN A 34 2.70 3.89 6.33
N PRO A 35 2.94 4.70 5.28
CA PRO A 35 1.88 5.44 4.59
C PRO A 35 0.84 4.51 3.95
N CYS A 36 1.31 3.35 3.51
CA CYS A 36 0.47 2.30 2.97
C CYS A 36 -0.63 1.88 3.97
N ASP A 37 -0.26 1.57 5.21
CA ASP A 37 -1.22 1.12 6.23
C ASP A 37 -2.05 2.26 6.80
N VAL A 38 -1.45 3.44 6.97
CA VAL A 38 -2.10 4.60 7.60
C VAL A 38 -3.20 5.22 6.75
N ALA A 39 -3.03 5.21 5.43
CA ALA A 39 -3.90 6.00 4.55
C ALA A 39 -4.10 5.45 3.13
N ALA A 40 -3.25 4.56 2.60
CA ALA A 40 -3.42 4.06 1.24
C ALA A 40 -4.32 2.81 1.17
N PHE A 41 -4.13 1.84 2.07
CA PHE A 41 -4.80 0.55 2.03
C PHE A 41 -6.26 0.60 2.49
N GLY A 42 -6.61 1.52 3.39
CA GLY A 42 -8.01 1.75 3.78
C GLY A 42 -8.91 2.11 2.59
N PRO A 43 -8.62 3.20 1.85
CA PRO A 43 -9.35 3.56 0.63
C PRO A 43 -9.36 2.46 -0.43
N LEU A 44 -8.24 1.75 -0.61
CA LEU A 44 -8.18 0.62 -1.54
C LEU A 44 -9.12 -0.51 -1.14
N SER A 45 -9.14 -0.91 0.13
CA SER A 45 -10.03 -1.93 0.66
C SER A 45 -11.50 -1.53 0.47
N SER A 46 -11.84 -0.27 0.73
CA SER A 46 -13.19 0.26 0.51
C SER A 46 -13.59 0.27 -0.97
N ALA A 47 -12.70 0.72 -1.86
CA ALA A 47 -12.95 0.72 -3.30
C ALA A 47 -13.10 -0.70 -3.86
N TRP A 48 -12.27 -1.64 -3.39
CA TRP A 48 -12.36 -3.05 -3.74
C TRP A 48 -13.67 -3.67 -3.29
N LYS A 49 -14.06 -3.51 -2.02
CA LYS A 49 -15.34 -4.00 -1.48
C LYS A 49 -16.53 -3.46 -2.27
N LYS A 50 -16.54 -2.17 -2.59
CA LYS A 50 -17.58 -1.55 -3.41
C LYS A 50 -17.67 -2.19 -4.80
N LEU A 51 -16.53 -2.35 -5.48
CA LEU A 51 -16.50 -2.99 -6.80
C LEU A 51 -17.01 -4.43 -6.76
N VAL A 52 -16.57 -5.23 -5.77
CA VAL A 52 -17.00 -6.63 -5.63
C VAL A 52 -18.51 -6.73 -5.39
N ASN A 53 -19.08 -5.82 -4.58
CA ASN A 53 -20.52 -5.77 -4.37
C ASN A 53 -21.27 -5.41 -5.66
N GLU A 54 -20.78 -4.42 -6.42
CA GLU A 54 -21.38 -4.04 -7.71
C GLU A 54 -21.32 -5.14 -8.77
N LEU A 55 -20.25 -5.95 -8.80
CA LEU A 55 -20.14 -7.11 -9.69
C LEU A 55 -21.10 -8.21 -9.27
N THR A 56 -21.17 -8.51 -7.96
CA THR A 56 -22.09 -9.51 -7.42
C THR A 56 -23.54 -9.18 -7.75
N MET A 57 -23.95 -7.91 -7.61
CA MET A 57 -25.30 -7.45 -7.98
C MET A 57 -25.60 -7.60 -9.48
N ARG A 58 -24.57 -7.63 -10.33
CA ARG A 58 -24.67 -7.87 -11.78
C ARG A 58 -24.58 -9.35 -12.16
N GLY A 59 -24.50 -10.26 -11.18
CA GLY A 59 -24.33 -11.70 -11.42
C GLY A 59 -22.91 -12.10 -11.80
N GLU A 60 -21.94 -11.20 -11.66
CA GLU A 60 -20.53 -11.45 -11.95
C GLU A 60 -19.77 -11.78 -10.65
N SER A 61 -18.85 -12.75 -10.72
CA SER A 61 -17.99 -13.11 -9.59
C SER A 61 -16.53 -12.86 -9.90
N VAL A 62 -15.77 -12.43 -8.88
CA VAL A 62 -14.31 -12.35 -8.97
C VAL A 62 -13.72 -13.76 -8.90
N ARG A 63 -12.91 -14.10 -9.90
CA ARG A 63 -12.22 -15.37 -10.09
C ARG A 63 -10.74 -15.10 -10.37
N LYS A 64 -9.90 -16.14 -10.31
CA LYS A 64 -8.46 -16.01 -10.56
C LYS A 64 -8.13 -15.36 -11.91
N ASN A 65 -8.91 -15.65 -12.96
CA ASN A 65 -8.69 -15.14 -14.31
C ASN A 65 -9.09 -13.66 -14.51
N ASN A 66 -9.99 -13.10 -13.69
CA ASN A 66 -10.44 -11.70 -13.80
C ASN A 66 -10.00 -10.82 -12.62
N PHE A 67 -9.42 -11.40 -11.57
CA PHE A 67 -9.00 -10.69 -10.36
C PHE A 67 -8.10 -9.49 -10.66
N ILE A 68 -7.05 -9.69 -11.47
CA ILE A 68 -6.08 -8.63 -11.78
C ILE A 68 -6.77 -7.44 -12.48
N LYS A 69 -7.71 -7.70 -13.39
CA LYS A 69 -8.47 -6.66 -14.09
C LYS A 69 -9.26 -5.81 -13.10
N HIS A 70 -10.06 -6.44 -12.25
CA HIS A 70 -10.89 -5.73 -11.27
C HIS A 70 -10.05 -5.04 -10.20
N TYR A 71 -8.99 -5.70 -9.71
CA TYR A 71 -8.12 -5.13 -8.70
C TYR A 71 -7.39 -3.90 -9.24
N SER A 72 -6.93 -3.94 -10.48
CA SER A 72 -6.30 -2.80 -11.15
C SER A 72 -7.23 -1.60 -11.25
N TYR A 73 -8.51 -1.84 -11.56
CA TYR A 73 -9.54 -0.79 -11.56
C TYR A 73 -9.77 -0.19 -10.17
N ALA A 74 -9.95 -1.01 -9.14
CA ALA A 74 -10.11 -0.53 -7.75
C ALA A 74 -8.86 0.23 -7.28
N ARG A 75 -7.67 -0.27 -7.62
CA ARG A 75 -6.38 0.35 -7.31
C ARG A 75 -6.23 1.72 -7.95
N ALA A 76 -6.51 1.85 -9.24
CA ALA A 76 -6.45 3.13 -9.95
C ALA A 76 -7.41 4.17 -9.36
N LYS A 77 -8.59 3.73 -8.91
CA LYS A 77 -9.59 4.60 -8.28
C LYS A 77 -9.18 5.06 -6.87
N ALA A 78 -8.51 4.20 -6.10
CA ALA A 78 -8.15 4.49 -4.71
C ALA A 78 -6.78 5.18 -4.55
N LEU A 79 -5.79 4.76 -5.34
CA LEU A 79 -4.40 5.23 -5.22
C LEU A 79 -4.12 6.36 -6.23
N THR A 80 -4.80 7.48 -6.05
CA THR A 80 -4.56 8.69 -6.84
C THR A 80 -3.34 9.44 -6.31
N ALA A 81 -2.80 10.37 -7.10
CA ALA A 81 -1.71 11.23 -6.64
C ALA A 81 -2.07 11.99 -5.35
N GLU A 82 -3.32 12.40 -5.21
CA GLU A 82 -3.83 13.09 -4.03
C GLU A 82 -3.85 12.19 -2.79
N THR A 83 -4.39 10.96 -2.90
CA THR A 83 -4.47 10.05 -1.75
C THR A 83 -3.09 9.58 -1.31
N ILE A 84 -2.17 9.36 -2.26
CA ILE A 84 -0.78 9.02 -1.97
C ILE A 84 -0.10 10.19 -1.24
N LYS A 85 -0.18 11.43 -1.75
CA LYS A 85 0.40 12.61 -1.08
C LYS A 85 -0.19 12.82 0.31
N ALA A 86 -1.50 12.64 0.47
CA ALA A 86 -2.16 12.71 1.77
C ALA A 86 -1.65 11.64 2.74
N ALA A 87 -1.34 10.44 2.25
CA ALA A 87 -0.76 9.37 3.07
C ALA A 87 0.60 9.76 3.66
N PHE A 88 1.50 10.29 2.84
CA PHE A 88 2.81 10.77 3.30
C PHE A 88 2.72 11.94 4.28
N ARG A 89 1.76 12.85 4.07
CA ARG A 89 1.49 13.94 5.01
C ARG A 89 0.99 13.42 6.34
N LYS A 90 0.06 12.47 6.33
CA LYS A 90 -0.55 11.91 7.55
C LYS A 90 0.45 11.09 8.39
N THR A 91 1.48 10.51 7.78
CA THR A 91 2.56 9.83 8.50
C THR A 91 3.68 10.77 8.94
N GLY A 92 3.56 12.08 8.71
CA GLY A 92 4.60 13.05 9.03
C GLY A 92 5.90 12.86 8.25
N ILE A 93 5.88 12.12 7.13
CA ILE A 93 7.08 11.90 6.31
C ILE A 93 7.28 13.07 5.35
N HIS A 94 6.20 13.53 4.70
CA HIS A 94 6.27 14.65 3.77
C HIS A 94 4.98 15.48 3.72
N PRO A 95 5.03 16.77 4.10
CA PRO A 95 6.16 17.44 4.75
C PRO A 95 6.54 16.73 6.06
N LEU A 96 7.80 16.85 6.46
CA LEU A 96 8.29 16.26 7.71
C LEU A 96 7.52 16.90 8.88
N ASP A 97 6.81 16.09 9.66
CA ASP A 97 6.17 16.48 10.91
C ASP A 97 6.72 15.59 12.03
N PRO A 98 7.53 16.15 12.95
CA PRO A 98 8.15 15.37 14.02
C PRO A 98 7.21 15.11 15.21
N ASN A 99 5.98 15.64 15.21
CA ASN A 99 5.01 15.50 16.30
C ASN A 99 4.16 14.22 16.21
#